data_AF-A0A1Q8ITZ1-F1
#
_entry.id   AF-A0A1Q8ITZ1-F1
#
_cell.length_a   1.000
_cell.length_b   1.000
_cell.length_c   1.000
_cell.angle_alpha   90.00
_cell.angle_beta   90.00
_cell.angle_gamma   90.00
#
_symmetry.space_group_name_H-M   'P 1'
#
loop_
_entity.id
_entity.type
_entity.pdbx_description
1 polymer ?
#
loop_
_entity_poly.entity_id
_entity_poly.type
_entity_poly.pdbx_seq_one_letter_code
_entity_poly.pdbx_strand_id
1 'polypeptide(L)'
;MGLLPFDQRVAHAMEGIYKMTNWTHVQRKWLDRLAKQLVHEVVIDEQFVNTTFANDGGAKLLNKTLGGKLDDVLQGLAGALWPQVA
;
A
#
# COMPACT_ATOMS: atom_id res chain seq x y z
N MET A 1 -20.77 9.60 14.53
CA MET A 1 -19.86 8.64 13.87
C MET A 1 -19.00 9.43 12.90
N GLY A 2 -17.75 9.71 13.26
CA GLY A 2 -16.81 10.41 12.37
C GLY A 2 -16.11 9.40 11.46
N LEU A 3 -15.82 9.79 10.22
CA LEU A 3 -14.94 9.02 9.36
C LEU A 3 -13.55 8.96 10.00
N LEU A 4 -12.93 7.79 10.03
CA LEU A 4 -11.55 7.65 10.51
C LEU A 4 -10.64 8.55 9.64
N PRO A 5 -9.67 9.27 10.24
CA PRO A 5 -8.67 10.00 9.48
C PRO A 5 -7.97 9.05 8.50
N PHE A 6 -7.52 9.60 7.37
CA PHE A 6 -6.94 8.80 6.28
C PHE A 6 -5.76 7.94 6.75
N ASP A 7 -4.88 8.50 7.57
CA ASP A 7 -3.78 7.77 8.22
C ASP A 7 -4.23 6.52 8.98
N GLN A 8 -5.33 6.61 9.75
CA GLN A 8 -5.88 5.44 10.44
C GLN A 8 -6.47 4.40 9.48
N ARG A 9 -7.07 4.83 8.37
CA ARG A 9 -7.54 3.90 7.33
C ARG A 9 -6.36 3.19 6.66
N VAL A 10 -5.26 3.89 6.38
CA VAL A 10 -4.02 3.29 5.87
C VAL A 10 -3.46 2.29 6.88
N ALA A 11 -3.36 2.65 8.16
CA ALA A 11 -2.87 1.77 9.20
C ALA A 11 -3.70 0.46 9.29
N HIS A 12 -5.02 0.58 9.28
CA HIS A 12 -5.93 -0.56 9.29
C HIS A 12 -5.76 -1.45 8.04
N ALA A 13 -5.58 -0.86 6.87
CA ALA A 13 -5.29 -1.57 5.64
C ALA A 13 -3.98 -2.37 5.72
N MET A 14 -2.94 -1.72 6.24
CA MET A 14 -1.61 -2.28 6.40
C MET A 14 -1.60 -3.46 7.37
N GLU A 15 -2.40 -3.42 8.44
CA GLU A 15 -2.58 -4.58 9.33
C GLU A 15 -3.13 -5.80 8.60
N GLY A 16 -4.10 -5.60 7.69
CA GLY A 16 -4.63 -6.67 6.84
C GLY A 16 -3.54 -7.22 5.91
N ILE A 17 -2.82 -6.34 5.23
CA ILE A 17 -1.73 -6.69 4.31
C ILE A 17 -0.64 -7.49 5.02
N TYR A 18 -0.21 -7.08 6.21
CA TYR A 18 0.79 -7.79 6.99
C TYR A 18 0.36 -9.21 7.38
N LYS A 19 -0.94 -9.49 7.43
CA LYS A 19 -1.50 -10.82 7.72
C LYS A 19 -1.69 -11.70 6.48
N MET A 20 -1.71 -11.14 5.27
CA MET A 20 -1.92 -11.89 4.02
C MET A 20 -0.80 -12.90 3.73
N THR A 21 0.45 -12.55 4.06
CA THR A 21 1.61 -13.39 3.79
C THR A 21 2.68 -13.12 4.83
N ASN A 22 3.59 -14.08 5.03
CA ASN A 22 4.74 -13.88 5.91
C ASN A 22 5.81 -13.02 5.23
N TRP A 23 5.61 -11.70 5.24
CA TRP A 23 6.51 -10.74 4.60
C TRP A 23 7.91 -10.75 5.23
N THR A 24 8.93 -10.74 4.38
CA THR A 24 10.32 -10.58 4.82
C THR A 24 10.55 -9.18 5.39
N HIS A 25 11.65 -8.98 6.13
CA HIS A 25 12.00 -7.67 6.67
C HIS A 25 12.11 -6.61 5.57
N VAL A 26 12.74 -6.96 4.44
CA VAL A 26 12.86 -6.05 3.30
C VAL A 26 11.49 -5.68 2.78
N GLN A 27 10.62 -6.65 2.48
CA GLN A 27 9.26 -6.39 1.99
C GLN A 27 8.46 -5.48 2.93
N ARG A 28 8.54 -5.71 4.25
CA ARG A 28 7.87 -4.84 5.22
C ARG A 28 8.37 -3.39 5.17
N LYS A 29 9.67 -3.15 4.95
CA LYS A 29 10.19 -1.78 4.75
C LYS A 29 9.61 -1.11 3.51
N TRP A 30 9.42 -1.86 2.42
CA TRP A 30 8.79 -1.32 1.21
C TRP A 30 7.32 -0.99 1.42
N LEU A 31 6.59 -1.87 2.11
CA LEU A 31 5.19 -1.65 2.48
C LEU A 31 5.06 -0.42 3.40
N ASP A 32 5.91 -0.28 4.42
CA ASP A 32 5.93 0.88 5.31
C ASP A 32 6.21 2.19 4.55
N ARG A 33 7.16 2.15 3.60
CA ARG A 33 7.44 3.30 2.72
C ARG A 33 6.23 3.64 1.85
N LEU A 34 5.57 2.65 1.27
CA LEU A 34 4.34 2.85 0.49
C LEU A 34 3.24 3.50 1.35
N ALA A 35 3.00 2.96 2.56
CA ALA A 35 2.00 3.49 3.49
C ALA A 35 2.28 4.95 3.87
N LYS A 36 3.53 5.29 4.20
CA LYS A 36 3.91 6.67 4.53
C LYS A 36 3.67 7.63 3.38
N GLN A 37 4.02 7.23 2.16
CA GLN A 37 3.84 8.07 0.98
C GLN A 37 2.36 8.25 0.66
N LEU A 38 1.58 7.19 0.83
CA LEU A 38 0.14 7.21 0.66
C LEU A 38 -0.57 8.14 1.66
N VAL A 39 -0.14 8.21 2.92
CA VAL A 39 -0.72 9.16 3.88
C VAL A 39 -0.54 10.62 3.43
N HIS A 40 0.51 10.90 2.66
CA HIS A 40 0.76 12.22 2.07
C HIS A 40 0.02 12.41 0.74
N GLU A 41 0.05 11.40 -0.13
CA GLU A 41 -0.67 11.36 -1.40
C GLU A 41 -1.87 10.43 -1.28
N VAL A 42 -3.05 11.02 -1.05
CA VAL A 42 -4.36 10.34 -0.87
C VAL A 42 -4.87 9.69 -2.18
N VAL A 43 -3.97 9.21 -3.03
CA VAL A 43 -4.24 8.60 -4.33
C VAL A 43 -3.44 7.31 -4.42
N ILE A 44 -4.13 6.21 -4.73
CA ILE A 44 -3.50 4.91 -5.02
C ILE A 44 -3.77 4.58 -6.47
N ASP A 45 -2.72 4.64 -7.28
CA ASP A 45 -2.71 4.19 -8.66
C ASP A 45 -1.32 3.65 -9.03
N GLU A 46 -1.23 2.90 -10.14
CA GLU A 46 0.06 2.45 -10.69
C GLU A 46 1.03 3.61 -10.92
N GLN A 47 0.55 4.77 -11.39
CA GLN A 47 1.39 5.95 -11.58
C GLN A 47 1.99 6.48 -10.28
N PHE A 48 1.21 6.50 -9.20
CA PHE A 48 1.70 6.89 -7.87
C PHE A 48 2.83 5.96 -7.45
N VAL A 49 2.61 4.65 -7.49
CA VAL A 49 3.63 3.66 -7.12
C VAL A 49 4.87 3.82 -8.01
N ASN A 50 4.70 3.99 -9.31
CA ASN A 50 5.82 4.16 -10.22
C ASN A 50 6.63 5.42 -9.92
N THR A 51 5.97 6.51 -9.49
CA THR A 51 6.60 7.77 -9.12
C THR A 51 7.31 7.67 -7.77
N THR A 52 6.63 7.17 -6.73
CA THR A 52 7.18 6.98 -5.38
C THR A 52 8.45 6.14 -5.37
N PHE A 53 8.49 5.13 -6.24
CA PHE A 53 9.59 4.19 -6.36
C PHE A 53 10.42 4.39 -7.64
N ALA A 54 10.27 5.52 -8.35
CA ALA A 54 10.96 5.76 -9.62
C ALA A 54 12.48 5.60 -9.51
N ASN A 55 13.07 6.14 -8.44
CA ASN A 55 14.51 6.04 -8.16
C ASN A 55 14.98 4.60 -7.92
N ASP A 56 14.07 3.75 -7.47
CA ASP A 56 14.37 2.36 -7.18
C ASP A 56 14.10 1.43 -8.37
N GLY A 57 13.38 1.86 -9.41
CA GLY A 57 12.95 1.00 -10.53
C GLY A 57 11.43 0.88 -10.68
N GLY A 58 10.69 1.75 -10.00
CA GLY A 58 9.25 1.95 -10.15
C GLY A 58 8.40 0.81 -9.61
N ALA A 59 7.14 0.77 -10.09
CA ALA A 59 6.17 -0.25 -9.69
C ALA A 59 6.63 -1.67 -10.06
N LYS A 60 7.41 -1.81 -11.15
CA LYS A 60 7.97 -3.10 -11.57
C LYS A 60 8.92 -3.70 -10.54
N LEU A 61 9.89 -2.93 -10.03
CA LEU A 61 10.80 -3.45 -9.02
C LEU A 61 10.08 -3.71 -7.70
N LEU A 62 9.15 -2.83 -7.31
CA LEU A 62 8.36 -3.03 -6.11
C LEU A 62 7.57 -4.35 -6.20
N ASN A 63 6.88 -4.60 -7.31
CA ASN A 63 6.14 -5.83 -7.52
C ASN A 63 7.03 -7.06 -7.42
N LYS A 64 8.20 -7.02 -8.06
CA LYS A 64 9.19 -8.10 -7.94
C LYS A 64 9.65 -8.32 -6.50
N THR A 65 9.88 -7.25 -5.75
CA THR A 65 10.33 -7.30 -4.35
C THR A 65 9.24 -7.87 -3.43
N LEU A 66 7.98 -7.53 -3.69
CA LEU A 66 6.81 -8.09 -3.02
C LEU A 66 6.45 -9.50 -3.49
N GLY A 67 7.23 -10.10 -4.41
CA GLY A 67 7.02 -11.46 -4.89
C GLY A 67 5.80 -11.59 -5.83
N GLY A 68 5.51 -10.55 -6.60
CA GLY A 68 4.35 -10.51 -7.50
C GLY A 68 3.04 -10.11 -6.83
N LYS A 69 3.08 -9.69 -5.55
CA LYS A 69 1.91 -9.37 -4.74
C LYS A 69 1.57 -7.88 -4.67
N LEU A 70 2.13 -7.04 -5.55
CA LEU A 70 1.82 -5.61 -5.51
C LEU A 70 0.34 -5.34 -5.74
N ASP A 71 -0.29 -6.01 -6.71
CA ASP A 71 -1.71 -5.85 -6.99
C ASP A 71 -2.59 -6.14 -5.77
N ASP A 72 -2.33 -7.27 -5.10
CA ASP A 72 -3.02 -7.72 -3.88
C ASP A 72 -2.89 -6.69 -2.73
N VAL A 73 -1.70 -6.09 -2.58
CA VAL A 73 -1.43 -5.00 -1.63
C VAL A 73 -2.23 -3.76 -1.99
N LEU A 74 -2.21 -3.33 -3.26
CA LEU A 74 -2.94 -2.14 -3.71
C LEU A 74 -4.46 -2.33 -3.57
N GLN A 75 -4.98 -3.52 -3.87
CA GLN A 75 -6.38 -3.86 -3.64
C GLN A 75 -6.75 -3.83 -2.15
N GLY A 76 -5.89 -4.37 -1.28
CA GLY A 76 -6.09 -4.32 0.17
C GLY A 76 -6.11 -2.88 0.71
N LEU A 77 -5.24 -2.02 0.20
CA LEU A 77 -5.24 -0.59 0.51
C LEU A 77 -6.51 0.09 -0.01
N ALA A 78 -6.83 -0.08 -1.30
CA ALA A 78 -7.98 0.55 -1.92
C ALA A 78 -9.30 0.17 -1.21
N GLY A 79 -9.49 -1.10 -0.88
CA GLY A 79 -10.71 -1.58 -0.21
C GLY A 79 -10.88 -1.05 1.22
N ALA A 80 -9.77 -0.81 1.94
CA ALA A 80 -9.81 -0.23 3.28
C ALA A 80 -9.98 1.29 3.27
N LEU A 81 -9.43 1.97 2.26
CA LEU A 81 -9.50 3.42 2.11
C LEU A 81 -10.84 3.90 1.56
N TRP A 82 -11.35 3.19 0.56
CA TRP A 82 -12.66 3.38 -0.04
C TRP A 82 -13.50 2.15 0.27
N PRO A 83 -14.06 2.04 1.50
CA PRO A 83 -15.05 1.01 1.77
C PRO A 83 -16.12 1.14 0.70
N GLN A 84 -16.25 0.12 -0.12
CA GLN A 84 -17.22 0.07 -1.20
C GLN A 84 -18.56 0.41 -0.56
N VAL A 85 -19.14 1.54 -0.96
CA VAL A 85 -20.48 1.94 -0.54
C VAL A 85 -21.41 0.85 -1.03
N ALA A 86 -21.81 -0.04 -0.13
CA ALA A 86 -22.93 -0.94 -0.31
C ALA A 86 -24.25 -0.15 -0.20
#